data_AF-A0A931JBM9-F1
#
_entry.id   AF-A0A931JBM9-F1
#
_cell.length_a   1.000
_cell.length_b   1.000
_cell.length_c   1.000
_cell.angle_alpha   90.00
_cell.angle_beta   90.00
_cell.angle_gamma   90.00
#
_symmetry.space_group_name_H-M   'P 1'
#
loop_
_entity.id
_entity.type
_entity.pdbx_description
1 polymer ?
#
loop_
_entity_poly.entity_id
_entity_poly.type
_entity_poly.pdbx_seq_one_letter_code
_entity_poly.pdbx_strand_id
1 'polypeptide(L)'
;MSEPAPVQAPVASLMADGTVVIAQAVLPVWGRQLDVIHEQLNSGITELTRALVAIDGLHGELAQLRAVPAQRPQAEYDRLVAELQAHIEQAVSGLQIGDRLSQMLTLVRGDMQRLIDHMPLLGDAGLHQAEQWLEELRARYTTPEQHSVHGSESAAPDSSGVDYF
;
A
#
# COMPACT_ATOMS: atom_id res chain seq x y z
N MET A 1 -35.22 -58.48 22.09
CA MET A 1 -35.51 -57.21 21.39
C MET A 1 -34.29 -56.32 21.58
N SER A 2 -33.34 -56.41 20.64
CA SER A 2 -32.11 -55.62 20.67
C SER A 2 -32.34 -54.36 19.84
N GLU A 3 -32.15 -53.21 20.48
CA GLU A 3 -32.19 -51.87 19.88
C GLU A 3 -30.96 -51.69 18.98
N PRO A 4 -31.11 -51.22 17.72
CA PRO A 4 -29.96 -51.00 16.86
C PRO A 4 -29.24 -49.72 17.31
N ALA A 5 -27.92 -49.83 17.52
CA ALA A 5 -27.06 -48.70 17.83
C ALA A 5 -27.13 -47.63 16.73
N PRO A 6 -27.10 -46.33 17.07
CA PRO A 6 -27.11 -45.27 16.08
C PRO A 6 -25.83 -45.35 15.23
N VAL A 7 -26.01 -45.58 13.93
CA VAL A 7 -24.96 -45.46 12.93
C VAL A 7 -24.54 -43.99 12.91
N GLN A 8 -23.42 -43.68 13.57
CA GLN A 8 -22.76 -42.41 13.42
C GLN A 8 -22.24 -42.34 11.97
N ALA A 9 -22.92 -41.56 11.14
CA ALA A 9 -22.38 -41.17 9.84
C ALA A 9 -21.01 -40.51 10.06
N PRO A 10 -20.02 -40.75 9.20
CA PRO A 10 -18.77 -40.01 9.29
C PRO A 10 -19.13 -38.54 9.14
N VAL A 11 -18.85 -37.75 10.18
CA VAL A 11 -18.87 -36.29 10.09
C VAL A 11 -17.84 -35.98 9.02
N ALA A 12 -18.31 -35.71 7.80
CA ALA A 12 -17.48 -35.17 6.75
C ALA A 12 -16.91 -33.88 7.34
N SER A 13 -15.67 -33.96 7.84
CA SER A 13 -14.91 -32.79 8.19
C SER A 13 -14.91 -31.97 6.92
N LEU A 14 -15.71 -30.91 6.92
CA LEU A 14 -15.78 -29.94 5.85
C LEU A 14 -14.38 -29.33 5.82
N MET A 15 -13.45 -29.99 5.13
CA MET A 15 -12.12 -29.46 4.90
C MET A 15 -12.39 -28.08 4.31
N ALA A 16 -12.01 -27.04 5.06
CA ALA A 16 -12.26 -25.66 4.67
C ALA A 16 -11.80 -25.54 3.22
N ASP A 17 -12.77 -25.32 2.32
CA ASP A 17 -12.54 -25.20 0.88
C ASP A 17 -11.31 -24.32 0.69
N GLY A 18 -10.25 -24.87 0.07
CA GLY A 18 -8.96 -24.18 -0.06
C GLY A 18 -9.11 -22.78 -0.66
N THR A 19 -10.15 -22.61 -1.49
CA THR A 19 -10.61 -21.34 -2.04
C THR A 19 -10.99 -20.32 -0.97
N VAL A 20 -11.74 -20.73 0.05
CA VAL A 20 -12.17 -19.86 1.16
C VAL A 20 -10.98 -19.45 2.02
N VAL A 21 -10.06 -20.38 2.30
CA VAL A 21 -8.85 -20.09 3.09
C VAL A 21 -7.96 -19.07 2.37
N ILE A 22 -7.76 -19.23 1.06
CA ILE A 22 -6.97 -18.29 0.28
C ILE A 22 -7.70 -16.95 0.16
N ALA A 23 -9.00 -16.93 -0.13
CA ALA A 23 -9.76 -15.68 -0.19
C ALA A 23 -9.67 -14.91 1.14
N GLN A 24 -9.80 -15.58 2.28
CA GLN A 24 -9.66 -14.96 3.61
C GLN A 24 -8.25 -14.41 3.88
N ALA A 25 -7.20 -15.07 3.37
CA ALA A 25 -5.83 -14.61 3.55
C ALA A 25 -5.46 -13.45 2.60
N VAL A 26 -6.04 -13.41 1.41
CA VAL A 26 -5.64 -12.49 0.33
C VAL A 26 -6.42 -11.19 0.32
N LEU A 27 -7.72 -11.23 0.61
CA LEU A 27 -8.57 -10.04 0.63
C LEU A 27 -8.04 -8.96 1.60
N PRO A 28 -7.59 -9.28 2.83
CA PRO A 28 -7.00 -8.27 3.73
C PRO A 28 -5.71 -7.67 3.18
N VAL A 29 -4.88 -8.47 2.49
CA VAL A 29 -3.65 -7.99 1.87
C VAL A 29 -3.94 -6.98 0.77
N TRP A 30 -4.88 -7.29 -0.13
CA TRP A 30 -5.31 -6.35 -1.17
C TRP A 30 -5.96 -5.10 -0.59
N GLY A 31 -6.77 -5.24 0.46
CA GLY A 31 -7.33 -4.10 1.20
C GLY A 31 -6.23 -3.16 1.68
N ARG A 32 -5.24 -3.69 2.40
CA ARG A 32 -4.09 -2.90 2.89
C ARG A 32 -3.26 -2.30 1.75
N GLN A 33 -3.04 -3.02 0.65
CA GLN A 33 -2.34 -2.48 -0.51
C GLN A 33 -3.10 -1.30 -1.14
N LEU A 34 -4.43 -1.39 -1.24
CA LEU A 34 -5.26 -0.28 -1.71
C LEU A 34 -5.21 0.92 -0.75
N ASP A 35 -5.20 0.68 0.56
CA ASP A 35 -5.03 1.75 1.56
C ASP A 35 -3.69 2.48 1.38
N VAL A 36 -2.60 1.75 1.18
CA VAL A 36 -1.27 2.35 0.90
C VAL A 36 -1.28 3.15 -0.40
N ILE A 37 -1.94 2.65 -1.46
CA ILE A 37 -2.10 3.38 -2.73
C ILE A 37 -2.85 4.70 -2.49
N HIS A 38 -3.94 4.66 -1.71
CA HIS A 38 -4.72 5.84 -1.35
C HIS A 38 -3.93 6.85 -0.52
N GLU A 39 -3.16 6.38 0.47
CA GLU A 39 -2.32 7.23 1.31
C GLU A 39 -1.21 7.91 0.50
N GLN A 40 -0.51 7.16 -0.35
CA GLN A 40 0.53 7.70 -1.23
C GLN A 40 -0.03 8.73 -2.22
N LEU A 41 -1.23 8.49 -2.76
CA LEU A 41 -1.91 9.46 -3.62
C LEU A 41 -2.18 10.78 -2.87
N ASN A 42 -2.79 10.70 -1.68
CA ASN A 42 -3.15 11.88 -0.90
C ASN A 42 -1.91 12.65 -0.42
N SER A 43 -0.91 11.94 0.09
CA SER A 43 0.37 12.52 0.50
C SER A 43 1.04 13.23 -0.68
N GLY A 44 1.08 12.55 -1.83
CA GLY A 44 1.67 13.08 -3.03
C GLY A 44 1.03 14.34 -3.59
N ILE A 45 -0.29 14.37 -3.65
CA ILE A 45 -1.04 15.58 -4.06
C ILE A 45 -0.77 16.73 -3.10
N THR A 46 -0.70 16.44 -1.79
CA THR A 46 -0.41 17.44 -0.76
C THR A 46 0.98 18.02 -0.93
N GLU A 47 1.99 17.17 -1.17
CA GLU A 47 3.36 17.59 -1.43
C GLU A 47 3.48 18.43 -2.71
N LEU A 48 2.87 17.99 -3.80
CA LEU A 48 2.88 18.72 -5.07
C LEU A 48 2.22 20.09 -4.92
N THR A 49 1.07 20.16 -4.24
CA THR A 49 0.35 21.41 -3.98
C THR A 49 1.20 22.36 -3.14
N ARG A 50 1.84 21.84 -2.07
CA ARG A 50 2.74 22.63 -1.24
C ARG A 50 3.92 23.18 -2.04
N ALA A 51 4.54 22.35 -2.88
CA ALA A 51 5.65 22.77 -3.72
C ALA A 51 5.23 23.86 -4.71
N LEU A 52 4.08 23.73 -5.36
CA LEU A 52 3.56 24.74 -6.29
C LEU A 52 3.25 26.07 -5.59
N VAL A 53 2.65 26.05 -4.41
CA VAL A 53 2.40 27.28 -3.61
C VAL A 53 3.72 27.95 -3.21
N ALA A 54 4.73 27.18 -2.81
CA ALA A 54 6.05 27.72 -2.48
C ALA A 54 6.74 28.34 -3.71
N ILE A 55 6.67 27.67 -4.86
CA ILE A 55 7.20 28.17 -6.14
C ILE A 55 6.55 29.49 -6.54
N ASP A 56 5.23 29.63 -6.36
CA ASP A 56 4.49 30.86 -6.67
C ASP A 56 4.91 32.01 -5.74
N GLY A 57 5.00 31.74 -4.42
CA GLY A 57 5.48 32.72 -3.43
C GLY A 57 6.89 33.23 -3.73
N LEU A 58 7.83 32.31 -3.98
CA LEU A 58 9.22 32.65 -4.32
C LEU A 58 9.33 33.41 -5.65
N HIS A 59 8.50 33.09 -6.64
CA HIS A 59 8.41 33.88 -7.87
C HIS A 59 7.97 35.32 -7.59
N GLY A 60 7.00 35.51 -6.69
CA GLY A 60 6.54 36.83 -6.25
C GLY A 60 7.65 37.62 -5.57
N GLU A 61 8.38 37.01 -4.64
CA GLU A 61 9.52 37.64 -3.94
C GLU A 61 10.65 38.01 -4.91
N LEU A 62 11.02 37.10 -5.82
CA LEU A 62 12.01 37.36 -6.86
C LEU A 62 11.57 38.48 -7.81
N ALA A 63 10.29 38.55 -8.18
CA ALA A 63 9.76 39.61 -9.03
C ALA A 63 9.87 40.98 -8.34
N GLN A 64 9.53 41.06 -7.05
CA GLN A 64 9.68 42.28 -6.24
C GLN A 64 11.14 42.71 -6.14
N LEU A 65 12.04 41.76 -5.86
CA LEU A 65 13.47 42.04 -5.76
C LEU A 65 14.06 42.52 -7.09
N ARG A 66 13.59 41.99 -8.23
CA ARG A 66 14.01 42.43 -9.57
C ARG A 66 13.51 43.83 -9.93
N ALA A 67 12.38 44.26 -9.39
CA ALA A 67 11.78 45.57 -9.67
C ALA A 67 12.59 46.75 -9.11
N VAL A 68 13.48 46.52 -8.13
CA VAL A 68 14.37 47.55 -7.55
C VAL A 68 15.85 47.18 -7.78
N PRO A 69 16.44 47.51 -8.95
CA PRO A 69 17.78 47.04 -9.31
C PRO A 69 18.90 47.62 -8.44
N ALA A 70 18.72 48.83 -7.90
CA ALA A 70 19.77 49.59 -7.21
C ALA A 70 20.08 49.10 -5.79
N GLN A 71 19.22 48.25 -5.21
CA GLN A 71 19.34 47.79 -3.83
C GLN A 71 19.33 46.26 -3.73
N ARG A 72 19.52 45.56 -4.84
CA ARG A 72 19.42 44.10 -4.90
C ARG A 72 20.56 43.44 -4.10
N PRO A 73 20.31 42.81 -2.95
CA PRO A 73 21.36 42.10 -2.23
C PRO A 73 21.63 40.79 -2.96
N GLN A 74 22.83 40.63 -3.52
CA GLN A 74 23.17 39.46 -4.32
C GLN A 74 22.97 38.14 -3.55
N ALA A 75 23.34 38.13 -2.26
CA ALA A 75 23.17 36.96 -1.41
C ALA A 75 21.70 36.54 -1.19
N GLU A 76 20.78 37.51 -1.11
CA GLU A 76 19.34 37.24 -0.96
C GLU A 76 18.76 36.70 -2.26
N TYR A 77 19.15 37.29 -3.40
CA TYR A 77 18.78 36.80 -4.72
C TYR A 77 19.23 35.35 -4.93
N ASP A 78 20.50 35.04 -4.63
CA ASP A 78 21.06 33.71 -4.77
C ASP A 78 20.34 32.70 -3.85
N ARG A 79 19.97 33.10 -2.63
CA ARG A 79 19.18 32.28 -1.70
C ARG A 79 17.81 31.93 -2.25
N LEU A 80 17.05 32.93 -2.71
CA LEU A 80 15.71 32.73 -3.25
C LEU A 80 15.71 31.85 -4.51
N VAL A 81 16.73 31.99 -5.36
CA VAL A 81 16.91 31.12 -6.53
C VAL A 81 17.19 29.68 -6.10
N ALA A 82 18.03 29.46 -5.10
CA ALA A 82 18.31 28.12 -4.58
C ALA A 82 17.06 27.46 -3.96
N GLU A 83 16.28 28.22 -3.18
CA GLU A 83 15.00 27.74 -2.61
C GLU A 83 13.99 27.39 -3.71
N LEU A 84 13.90 28.22 -4.76
CA LEU A 84 13.03 27.96 -5.90
C LEU A 84 13.42 26.66 -6.62
N GLN A 85 14.72 26.45 -6.84
CA GLN A 85 15.23 25.21 -7.44
C GLN A 85 14.87 23.98 -6.61
N ALA A 86 15.05 24.04 -5.29
CA ALA A 86 14.71 22.94 -4.40
C ALA A 86 13.22 22.59 -4.45
N HIS A 87 12.32 23.59 -4.49
CA HIS A 87 10.89 23.33 -4.61
C HIS A 87 10.47 22.83 -5.99
N ILE A 88 11.15 23.23 -7.06
CA ILE A 88 10.94 22.67 -8.41
C ILE A 88 11.34 21.19 -8.42
N GLU A 89 12.49 20.83 -7.85
CA GLU A 89 12.92 19.43 -7.73
C GLU A 89 11.90 18.61 -6.92
N GLN A 90 11.40 19.17 -5.81
CA GLN A 90 10.34 18.55 -5.02
C GLN A 90 9.05 18.35 -5.83
N ALA A 91 8.62 19.35 -6.61
CA ALA A 91 7.43 19.25 -7.45
C ALA A 91 7.60 18.17 -8.53
N VAL A 92 8.77 18.10 -9.17
CA VAL A 92 9.08 17.07 -10.18
C VAL A 92 9.08 15.67 -9.56
N SER A 93 9.66 15.50 -8.37
CA SER A 93 9.56 14.25 -7.61
C SER A 93 8.10 13.91 -7.29
N GLY A 94 7.28 14.91 -6.94
CA GLY A 94 5.85 14.77 -6.69
C GLY A 94 5.06 14.25 -7.91
N LEU A 95 5.46 14.63 -9.12
CA LEU A 95 4.81 14.17 -10.36
C LEU A 95 5.03 12.68 -10.66
N GLN A 96 6.07 12.05 -10.09
CA GLN A 96 6.36 10.63 -10.29
C GLN A 96 5.37 9.70 -9.59
N ILE A 97 4.51 10.23 -8.72
CA ILE A 97 3.50 9.46 -8.00
C ILE A 97 2.55 8.75 -8.95
N GLY A 98 2.21 9.35 -10.09
CA GLY A 98 1.37 8.69 -11.10
C GLY A 98 1.98 7.38 -11.61
N ASP A 99 3.29 7.37 -11.89
CA ASP A 99 4.00 6.17 -12.34
C ASP A 99 4.05 5.11 -11.23
N ARG A 100 4.39 5.52 -10.00
CA ARG A 100 4.40 4.63 -8.83
C ARG A 100 3.04 3.99 -8.56
N LEU A 101 1.95 4.77 -8.62
CA LEU A 101 0.59 4.27 -8.44
C LEU A 101 0.21 3.28 -9.55
N SER A 102 0.59 3.57 -10.80
CA SER A 102 0.37 2.68 -11.93
C SER A 102 1.06 1.31 -11.72
N GLN A 103 2.30 1.32 -11.23
CA GLN A 103 3.04 0.09 -10.93
C GLN A 103 2.37 -0.72 -9.81
N MET A 104 1.97 -0.07 -8.71
CA MET A 104 1.29 -0.74 -7.59
C MET A 104 -0.06 -1.33 -8.00
N LEU A 105 -0.87 -0.58 -8.76
CA LEU A 105 -2.15 -1.07 -9.27
C LEU A 105 -1.97 -2.23 -10.27
N THR A 106 -0.91 -2.21 -11.07
CA THR A 106 -0.57 -3.31 -11.98
C THR A 106 -0.22 -4.58 -11.20
N LEU A 107 0.51 -4.46 -10.09
CA LEU A 107 0.82 -5.59 -9.21
C LEU A 107 -0.45 -6.19 -8.61
N VAL A 108 -1.29 -5.37 -7.98
CA VAL A 108 -2.56 -5.80 -7.37
C VAL A 108 -3.45 -6.50 -8.40
N ARG A 109 -3.58 -5.92 -9.60
CA ARG A 109 -4.35 -6.52 -10.69
C ARG A 109 -3.78 -7.86 -11.14
N GLY A 110 -2.46 -7.95 -11.30
CA GLY A 110 -1.78 -9.19 -11.64
C GLY A 110 -1.98 -10.27 -10.59
N ASP A 111 -2.02 -9.89 -9.31
CA ASP A 111 -2.32 -10.78 -8.20
C ASP A 111 -3.75 -11.30 -8.22
N MET A 112 -4.72 -10.42 -8.47
CA MET A 112 -6.12 -10.81 -8.64
C MET A 112 -6.28 -11.79 -9.80
N GLN A 113 -5.63 -11.54 -10.94
CA GLN A 113 -5.69 -12.45 -12.08
C GLN A 113 -5.08 -13.81 -11.74
N ARG A 114 -3.92 -13.83 -11.09
CA ARG A 114 -3.26 -15.06 -10.65
C ARG A 114 -4.15 -15.87 -9.71
N LEU A 115 -4.85 -15.21 -8.77
CA LEU A 115 -5.78 -15.91 -7.88
C LEU A 115 -6.94 -16.54 -8.67
N ILE A 116 -7.53 -15.78 -9.60
CA ILE A 116 -8.63 -16.28 -10.46
C ILE A 116 -8.20 -17.51 -11.24
N ASP A 117 -6.99 -17.49 -11.82
CA ASP A 117 -6.46 -18.60 -12.62
C ASP A 117 -6.18 -19.85 -11.78
N HIS A 118 -5.83 -19.68 -10.49
CA HIS A 118 -5.49 -20.78 -9.59
C HIS A 118 -6.70 -21.32 -8.80
N MET A 119 -7.78 -20.54 -8.63
CA MET A 119 -9.01 -20.95 -7.92
C MET A 119 -9.54 -22.33 -8.34
N PRO A 120 -9.61 -22.69 -9.64
CA PRO A 120 -10.11 -24.01 -10.06
C PRO A 120 -9.21 -25.18 -9.63
N LEU A 121 -7.93 -24.94 -9.36
CA LEU A 121 -6.95 -25.98 -8.99
C LEU A 121 -6.93 -26.25 -7.48
N LEU A 122 -7.57 -25.39 -6.69
CA LEU A 122 -7.49 -25.40 -5.22
C LEU A 122 -8.55 -26.26 -4.53
N GLY A 123 -9.53 -26.79 -5.29
CA GLY A 123 -10.61 -27.63 -4.76
C GLY A 123 -10.14 -28.98 -4.19
N ASP A 124 -9.06 -29.57 -4.71
CA ASP A 124 -8.58 -30.91 -4.31
C ASP A 124 -7.25 -30.90 -3.50
N ALA A 125 -6.49 -29.80 -3.52
CA ALA A 125 -5.15 -29.72 -2.93
C ALA A 125 -5.05 -28.89 -1.63
N GLY A 126 -6.21 -28.77 -0.96
CA GLY A 126 -6.50 -27.86 0.15
C GLY A 126 -5.36 -27.60 1.14
N LEU A 127 -5.23 -26.34 1.53
CA LEU A 127 -4.30 -25.78 2.52
C LEU A 127 -2.81 -25.70 2.11
N HIS A 128 -2.15 -26.77 1.67
CA HIS A 128 -0.70 -26.68 1.40
C HIS A 128 -0.37 -25.80 0.18
N GLN A 129 -1.19 -25.88 -0.87
CA GLN A 129 -1.09 -24.97 -2.02
C GLN A 129 -1.52 -23.54 -1.70
N ALA A 130 -2.39 -23.36 -0.71
CA ALA A 130 -2.73 -22.04 -0.19
C ALA A 130 -1.51 -21.40 0.49
N GLU A 131 -0.81 -22.14 1.33
CA GLU A 131 0.39 -21.69 2.03
C GLU A 131 1.52 -21.33 1.05
N GLN A 132 1.76 -22.16 0.03
CA GLN A 132 2.76 -21.88 -1.01
C GLN A 132 2.42 -20.61 -1.80
N TRP A 133 1.15 -20.45 -2.21
CA TRP A 133 0.70 -19.27 -2.93
C TRP A 133 0.83 -18.00 -2.08
N LEU A 134 0.57 -18.09 -0.77
CA LEU A 134 0.76 -16.96 0.16
C LEU A 134 2.23 -16.59 0.34
N GLU A 135 3.13 -17.57 0.36
CA GLU A 135 4.57 -17.31 0.42
C GLU A 135 5.09 -16.67 -0.88
N GLU A 136 4.58 -17.12 -2.03
CA GLU A 136 4.87 -16.48 -3.32
C GLU A 136 4.31 -15.06 -3.42
N LEU A 137 3.16 -14.79 -2.80
CA LEU A 137 2.62 -13.44 -2.68
C LEU A 137 3.55 -12.56 -1.82
N ARG A 138 4.06 -13.11 -0.71
CA ARG A 138 5.00 -12.42 0.19
C ARG A 138 6.33 -12.10 -0.47
N ALA A 139 6.87 -13.02 -1.25
CA ALA A 139 8.14 -12.84 -1.95
C ALA A 139 8.10 -11.75 -3.04
N ARG A 140 6.91 -11.34 -3.48
CA ARG A 140 6.71 -10.32 -4.52
C ARG A 140 6.47 -8.92 -3.96
N TYR A 141 6.55 -8.76 -2.63
CA TYR A 141 6.67 -7.46 -2.03
C TYR A 141 8.06 -6.90 -2.35
N THR A 142 8.11 -5.74 -3.00
CA THR A 142 9.34 -5.12 -3.47
C THR A 142 9.69 -3.86 -2.71
N THR A 143 8.79 -3.33 -1.87
CA THR A 143 9.04 -2.12 -1.09
C THR A 143 9.21 -2.40 0.41
N PRO A 144 10.04 -1.62 1.14
CA PRO A 144 10.20 -1.73 2.59
C PRO A 144 8.88 -1.54 3.34
N GLU A 145 7.99 -0.69 2.83
CA GLU A 145 6.67 -0.43 3.42
C GLU A 145 5.78 -1.67 3.31
N GLN A 146 5.87 -2.44 2.22
CA GLN A 146 5.15 -3.71 2.06
C GLN A 146 5.63 -4.79 3.04
N HIS A 147 6.90 -4.74 3.48
CA HIS A 147 7.45 -5.66 4.47
C HIS A 147 7.07 -5.27 5.91
N SER A 148 7.10 -3.97 6.25
CA SER A 148 6.65 -3.47 7.57
C SER A 148 5.17 -3.75 7.85
N VAL A 149 4.34 -3.83 6.80
CA VAL A 149 2.91 -4.13 6.88
C VAL A 149 2.60 -5.60 7.23
N HIS A 150 3.53 -6.54 6.99
CA HIS A 150 3.38 -7.95 7.39
C HIS A 150 4.17 -8.32 8.65
N GLY A 151 5.21 -7.58 9.00
CA GLY A 151 6.00 -7.83 10.21
C GLY A 151 5.28 -7.52 11.53
N SER A 152 4.24 -6.68 11.51
CA SER A 152 3.54 -6.25 12.72
C SER A 152 2.47 -7.22 13.24
N GLU A 153 2.03 -8.22 12.45
CA GLU A 153 1.07 -9.25 12.90
C GLU A 153 1.75 -10.42 13.67
N SER A 154 3.08 -10.48 13.75
CA SER A 154 3.80 -11.45 14.61
C SER A 154 4.12 -10.94 16.02
N ALA A 155 3.71 -9.71 16.36
CA ALA A 155 3.62 -9.32 17.76
C ALA A 155 2.36 -9.99 18.33
N ALA A 156 2.56 -11.03 19.13
CA ALA A 156 1.48 -11.72 19.85
C ALA A 156 0.50 -10.72 20.47
N PRO A 157 -0.82 -10.98 20.45
CA PRO A 157 -1.75 -10.14 21.18
C PRO A 157 -1.39 -10.26 22.66
N ASP A 158 -0.84 -9.19 23.22
CA ASP A 158 -0.70 -9.06 24.65
C ASP A 158 -2.12 -9.08 25.20
N SER A 159 -2.44 -10.17 25.91
CA SER A 159 -3.70 -10.35 26.60
C SER A 159 -3.79 -9.31 27.72
N SER A 160 -4.28 -8.12 27.38
CA SER A 160 -4.69 -7.13 28.38
C SER A 160 -6.00 -6.52 27.94
N GLY A 161 -7.00 -6.72 28.80
CA GLY A 161 -8.41 -6.52 28.53
C GLY A 161 -8.78 -5.12 28.06
N VAL A 162 -9.85 -5.07 27.27
CA VAL A 162 -10.57 -3.85 26.96
C VAL A 162 -12.06 -4.15 27.13
N ASP A 163 -12.64 -3.57 28.18
CA ASP A 163 -14.07 -3.41 28.39
C ASP A 163 -14.64 -2.50 27.28
N TYR A 164 -15.76 -2.91 26.68
CA TYR A 164 -16.46 -2.15 25.65
C TYR A 164 -17.41 -1.12 26.29
N PHE A 165 -17.30 0.15 25.86
CA PHE A 165 -18.35 1.16 25.94
C PHE A 165 -18.96 1.37 24.55
#